data_AF-A0A9P8TSZ9-F1
#
_entry.id   AF-A0A9P8TSZ9-F1
#
_cell.length_a   1.000
_cell.length_b   1.000
_cell.length_c   1.000
_cell.angle_alpha   90.00
_cell.angle_beta   90.00
_cell.angle_gamma   90.00
#
_symmetry.space_group_name_H-M   'P 1'
#
loop_
_entity.id
_entity.type
_entity.pdbx_description
1 polymer ?
#
loop_
_entity_poly.entity_id
_entity_poly.type
_entity_poly.pdbx_seq_one_letter_code
_entity_poly.pdbx_strand_id
1 'polypeptide(L)'
;MLRSAAVAALLGAGSALAAQCSLTNKCPEDSPCCSQYGECGVGAYCLGGCDPRMSFSLDSCVPEPVCRSKTMTFDSKLSSIADISDYLGDPSTADWVAQGEPAYYNGNVLLTMPKDSVGTVLASTEYMWYGNVKAKFKTSRGRGVVTAFILLSDVKDEIDYEFVGVDLGTAQTNWYFQGIPDYNNSGNITLSDTFNNYHTYEINWTPDMIQWLVDGQVGRTVYRKDHWNATSNQWSFPQTPARVQLSIWPGGLASNAPGTIAWAGGEIDWNAPDIQKSGYFYTTFQSVTVECYNATKAPGTNTGTSYTYSSLAATNDTVVDGNERTTLASLQGTGTDMDAGKPDTSSAASSASGSPTQTASKPNNTQAQIPGGSNGSSGTVPGGSDNSGSNESSGSSGGSSGSSGSSGGDGNGDSSGGSAPADTSSCPITDFNQDCSGSSSGSSDGKGGKNSGSTTGVSALAMALAGGALFLF
;
A
#
# COMPACT_ATOMS: atom_id res chain seq x y z
N MET A 1 45.66 42.29 29.23
CA MET A 1 45.78 41.92 27.80
C MET A 1 45.03 40.61 27.59
N LEU A 2 44.46 40.47 26.40
CA LEU A 2 43.20 39.81 26.07
C LEU A 2 42.97 38.38 26.60
N ARG A 3 41.70 38.16 26.98
CA ARG A 3 41.05 36.87 27.21
C ARG A 3 40.59 36.25 25.88
N SER A 4 40.74 34.93 25.80
CA SER A 4 39.84 33.90 25.24
C SER A 4 39.07 34.15 23.93
N ALA A 5 39.20 33.20 23.00
CA ALA A 5 38.04 32.46 22.45
C ALA A 5 38.54 31.25 21.64
N ALA A 6 38.44 30.05 22.21
CA ALA A 6 38.41 28.81 21.45
C ALA A 6 36.97 28.66 20.91
N VAL A 7 36.78 28.78 19.60
CA VAL A 7 35.50 28.47 18.95
C VAL A 7 35.47 26.96 18.73
N ALA A 8 34.77 26.26 19.61
CA ALA A 8 34.36 24.89 19.36
C ALA A 8 33.19 24.94 18.37
N ALA A 9 33.44 24.60 17.11
CA ALA A 9 32.39 24.35 16.13
C ALA A 9 31.72 23.01 16.49
N LEU A 10 30.58 23.09 17.18
CA LEU A 10 29.64 21.98 17.32
C LEU A 10 28.92 21.78 15.98
N LEU A 11 29.49 20.95 15.10
CA LEU A 11 28.74 20.34 14.00
C LEU A 11 27.86 19.24 14.59
N GLY A 12 26.67 19.63 15.06
CA GLY A 12 25.62 18.68 15.37
C GLY A 12 25.07 18.10 14.07
N ALA A 13 25.56 16.94 13.65
CA ALA A 13 24.86 16.08 12.71
C ALA A 13 23.68 15.43 13.46
N GLY A 14 22.64 16.21 13.72
CA GLY A 14 21.35 15.67 14.13
C GLY A 14 20.67 15.18 12.86
N SER A 15 20.53 13.87 12.70
CA SER A 15 19.53 13.30 11.80
C SER A 15 18.18 13.81 12.30
N ALA A 16 17.65 14.86 11.67
CA ALA A 16 16.32 15.35 12.00
C ALA A 16 15.34 14.25 11.57
N LEU A 17 14.83 13.50 12.55
CA LEU A 17 13.71 12.59 12.32
C LEU A 17 12.58 13.40 11.67
N ALA A 18 12.04 12.89 10.56
CA ALA A 18 10.90 13.50 9.89
C ALA A 18 9.76 13.68 10.92
N ALA A 19 9.15 14.86 10.96
CA ALA A 19 7.97 15.07 11.80
C ALA A 19 6.87 14.09 11.39
N GLN A 20 6.15 13.53 12.35
CA GLN A 20 5.08 12.57 12.08
C GLN A 20 3.74 13.29 11.95
N CYS A 21 2.86 12.80 11.09
CA CYS A 21 1.53 13.32 10.85
C CYS A 21 0.44 12.27 11.09
N SER A 22 -0.73 12.76 11.49
CA SER A 22 -1.94 11.99 11.71
C SER A 22 -3.17 12.89 11.53
N LEU A 23 -4.37 12.33 11.63
CA LEU A 23 -5.62 13.11 11.59
C LEU A 23 -5.72 14.16 12.71
N THR A 24 -4.96 13.99 13.80
CA THR A 24 -4.95 14.92 14.95
C THR A 24 -3.67 15.74 15.06
N ASN A 25 -2.62 15.38 14.31
CA ASN A 25 -1.34 16.09 14.29
C ASN A 25 -0.93 16.37 12.84
N LYS A 26 -1.19 17.59 12.37
CA LYS A 26 -0.88 17.97 11.00
C LYS A 26 0.60 18.26 10.80
N CYS A 27 1.07 18.09 9.57
CA CYS A 27 2.40 18.55 9.19
C CYS A 27 2.59 20.07 9.37
N PRO A 28 3.81 20.53 9.71
CA PRO A 28 4.14 21.95 9.78
C PRO A 28 4.32 22.56 8.39
N GLU A 29 4.24 23.88 8.29
CA GLU A 29 4.27 24.63 7.02
C GLU A 29 5.57 24.42 6.21
N ASP A 30 6.71 24.22 6.87
CA ASP A 30 8.03 24.02 6.23
C ASP A 30 8.27 22.60 5.70
N SER A 31 7.42 21.65 6.08
CA SER A 31 7.37 20.29 5.53
C SER A 31 5.91 19.83 5.43
N PRO A 32 5.09 20.46 4.54
CA PRO A 32 3.65 20.49 4.67
C PRO A 32 2.94 19.20 4.25
N CYS A 33 3.64 18.29 3.57
CA CYS A 33 3.05 17.12 2.95
C CYS A 33 3.18 15.89 3.84
N CYS A 34 2.04 15.28 4.19
CA CYS A 34 2.00 14.04 4.95
C CYS A 34 2.04 12.84 4.01
N SER A 35 3.17 12.16 3.95
CA SER A 35 3.36 11.00 3.07
C SER A 35 2.49 9.80 3.42
N GLN A 36 2.56 8.77 2.57
CA GLN A 36 1.82 7.53 2.76
C GLN A 36 2.09 6.86 4.12
N TYR A 37 3.30 7.07 4.67
CA TYR A 37 3.81 6.46 5.89
C TYR A 37 3.60 7.31 7.14
N GLY A 38 2.89 8.44 7.04
CA GLY A 38 2.66 9.31 8.20
C GLY A 38 3.85 10.22 8.51
N GLU A 39 4.70 10.51 7.53
CA GLU A 39 5.85 11.39 7.69
C GLU A 39 5.70 12.69 6.90
N CYS A 40 6.13 13.79 7.50
CA CYS A 40 6.10 15.13 6.93
C CYS A 40 7.34 15.44 6.10
N GLY A 41 7.13 16.01 4.91
CA GLY A 41 8.22 16.36 4.00
C GLY A 41 7.80 17.31 2.88
N VAL A 42 8.68 17.39 1.89
CA VAL A 42 8.49 18.12 0.62
C VAL A 42 8.85 17.19 -0.55
N GLY A 43 8.65 17.61 -1.79
CA GLY A 43 9.05 16.85 -2.97
C GLY A 43 8.25 15.56 -3.11
N ALA A 44 8.93 14.42 -3.06
CA ALA A 44 8.32 13.11 -3.20
C ALA A 44 7.22 12.84 -2.14
N TYR A 45 7.32 13.44 -0.96
CA TYR A 45 6.31 13.37 0.10
C TYR A 45 4.98 14.03 -0.29
N CYS A 46 5.02 14.99 -1.23
CA CYS A 46 3.88 15.73 -1.75
C CYS A 46 3.27 15.10 -3.00
N LEU A 47 3.99 14.19 -3.65
CA LEU A 47 3.48 13.43 -4.78
C LEU A 47 2.61 12.27 -4.25
N GLY A 48 2.40 11.24 -5.06
CA GLY A 48 1.37 10.28 -4.76
C GLY A 48 1.55 9.57 -3.41
N GLY A 49 0.47 9.53 -2.64
CA GLY A 49 0.41 8.98 -1.28
C GLY A 49 0.31 10.06 -0.21
N CYS A 50 0.30 11.33 -0.61
CA CYS A 50 0.21 12.48 0.27
C CYS A 50 -1.22 12.64 0.79
N ASP A 51 -1.47 12.43 2.07
CA ASP A 51 -2.81 12.57 2.65
C ASP A 51 -3.12 14.05 2.95
N PRO A 52 -4.03 14.72 2.21
CA PRO A 52 -4.33 16.13 2.42
C PRO A 52 -5.03 16.40 3.76
N ARG A 53 -5.61 15.38 4.40
CA ARG A 53 -6.27 15.52 5.71
C ARG A 53 -5.26 15.69 6.84
N MET A 54 -4.14 14.98 6.72
CA MET A 54 -3.03 14.97 7.68
C MET A 54 -1.93 15.99 7.33
N SER A 55 -2.00 16.57 6.14
CA SER A 55 -1.10 17.64 5.68
C SER A 55 -1.45 19.00 6.29
N PHE A 56 -0.53 19.97 6.15
CA PHE A 56 -0.68 21.33 6.68
C PHE A 56 -1.98 21.99 6.18
N SER A 57 -2.26 21.88 4.88
CA SER A 57 -3.47 22.34 4.19
C SER A 57 -3.94 21.30 3.16
N LEU A 58 -5.17 21.46 2.64
CA LEU A 58 -5.68 20.62 1.54
C LEU A 58 -4.78 20.70 0.29
N ASP A 59 -4.25 21.88 0.00
CA ASP A 59 -3.42 22.16 -1.18
C ASP A 59 -1.94 21.82 -0.98
N SER A 60 -1.58 21.22 0.17
CA SER A 60 -0.18 20.84 0.44
C SER A 60 0.30 19.73 -0.48
N CYS A 61 -0.59 18.79 -0.81
CA CYS A 61 -0.32 17.69 -1.72
C CYS A 61 -0.41 18.15 -3.17
N VAL A 62 0.40 17.56 -4.03
CA VAL A 62 0.34 17.76 -5.47
C VAL A 62 -0.92 17.05 -6.00
N PRO A 63 -1.70 17.69 -6.90
CA PRO A 63 -2.86 17.07 -7.52
C PRO A 63 -2.58 15.69 -8.13
N GLU A 64 -3.50 14.75 -7.91
CA GLU A 64 -3.38 13.34 -8.28
C GLU A 64 -3.59 13.15 -9.79
N PRO A 65 -2.64 12.61 -10.58
CA PRO A 65 -2.84 12.46 -12.03
C PRO A 65 -3.99 11.49 -12.37
N VAL A 66 -4.89 11.91 -13.28
CA VAL A 66 -6.06 11.12 -13.68
C VAL A 66 -5.65 9.89 -14.52
N CYS A 67 -6.27 8.75 -14.22
CA CYS A 67 -6.09 7.47 -14.92
C CYS A 67 -6.35 7.54 -16.42
N ARG A 68 -5.51 6.82 -17.19
CA ARG A 68 -5.78 6.45 -18.59
C ARG A 68 -5.81 4.94 -18.75
N SER A 69 -6.79 4.42 -19.48
CA SER A 69 -6.91 2.99 -19.73
C SER A 69 -5.72 2.50 -20.54
N LYS A 70 -4.94 1.56 -19.98
CA LYS A 70 -3.71 1.05 -20.60
C LYS A 70 -3.31 -0.32 -20.05
N THR A 71 -2.56 -1.06 -20.85
CA THR A 71 -1.83 -2.25 -20.41
C THR A 71 -0.35 -1.88 -20.22
N MET A 72 0.10 -1.95 -18.98
CA MET A 72 1.48 -1.73 -18.56
C MET A 72 2.23 -3.05 -18.60
N THR A 73 3.40 -3.03 -19.24
CA THR A 73 4.34 -4.16 -19.33
C THR A 73 5.76 -3.68 -19.01
N PHE A 74 6.71 -4.60 -18.87
CA PHE A 74 8.05 -4.30 -18.38
C PHE A 74 9.12 -4.70 -19.41
N ASP A 75 9.93 -3.74 -19.84
CA ASP A 75 11.04 -3.99 -20.74
C ASP A 75 12.35 -4.30 -19.99
N SER A 76 13.37 -4.73 -20.73
CA SER A 76 14.67 -5.12 -20.15
C SER A 76 15.43 -3.99 -19.45
N LYS A 77 15.05 -2.73 -19.69
CA LYS A 77 15.65 -1.54 -19.08
C LYS A 77 14.79 -0.99 -17.94
N LEU A 78 13.62 -1.58 -17.68
CA LEU A 78 12.62 -1.10 -16.75
C LEU A 78 12.24 0.37 -17.02
N SER A 79 12.17 0.78 -18.29
CA SER A 79 12.04 2.20 -18.66
C SER A 79 10.71 2.85 -18.23
N SER A 80 9.71 2.05 -17.89
CA SER A 80 8.40 2.51 -17.39
C SER A 80 8.37 2.70 -15.87
N ILE A 81 9.49 2.45 -15.17
CA ILE A 81 9.62 2.59 -13.72
C ILE A 81 10.60 3.72 -13.43
N ALA A 82 10.14 4.75 -12.73
CA ALA A 82 10.97 5.80 -12.16
C ALA A 82 11.32 5.49 -10.70
N ASP A 83 12.51 5.87 -10.25
CA ASP A 83 12.83 5.87 -8.83
C ASP A 83 12.08 7.01 -8.13
N ILE A 84 11.60 6.80 -6.90
CA ILE A 84 10.90 7.83 -6.13
C ILE A 84 11.74 9.09 -5.92
N SER A 85 13.08 8.95 -5.87
CA SER A 85 14.01 10.05 -5.70
C SER A 85 14.26 10.87 -6.97
N ASP A 86 13.69 10.46 -8.11
CA ASP A 86 13.81 11.14 -9.40
C ASP A 86 12.45 11.55 -9.98
N TYR A 87 11.35 10.92 -9.56
CA TYR A 87 10.03 11.18 -10.12
C TYR A 87 9.45 12.52 -9.65
N LEU A 88 9.03 13.35 -10.61
CA LEU A 88 8.50 14.70 -10.36
C LEU A 88 6.98 14.84 -10.61
N GLY A 89 6.24 13.74 -10.75
CA GLY A 89 4.78 13.80 -10.91
C GLY A 89 4.25 13.80 -12.34
N ASP A 90 5.10 13.58 -13.35
CA ASP A 90 4.67 13.49 -14.75
C ASP A 90 4.34 12.04 -15.16
N PRO A 91 3.06 11.65 -15.23
CA PRO A 91 2.66 10.28 -15.56
C PRO A 91 2.95 9.87 -17.02
N SER A 92 3.40 10.80 -17.87
CA SER A 92 3.82 10.48 -19.24
C SER A 92 5.26 9.96 -19.32
N THR A 93 6.05 10.17 -18.26
CA THR A 93 7.47 9.77 -18.20
C THR A 93 7.69 8.37 -17.63
N ALA A 94 6.76 7.90 -16.80
CA ALA A 94 6.78 6.58 -16.18
C ALA A 94 5.36 6.09 -15.88
N ASP A 95 5.15 4.78 -15.93
CA ASP A 95 3.91 4.13 -15.48
C ASP A 95 3.93 3.88 -13.98
N TRP A 96 5.13 3.70 -13.40
CA TRP A 96 5.34 3.29 -12.03
C TRP A 96 6.41 4.15 -11.35
N VAL A 97 6.25 4.32 -10.05
CA VAL A 97 7.28 4.82 -9.13
C VAL A 97 7.71 3.68 -8.23
N ALA A 98 9.02 3.44 -8.14
CA ALA A 98 9.61 2.41 -7.30
C ALA A 98 10.12 2.97 -5.98
N GLN A 99 9.90 2.18 -4.93
CA GLN A 99 10.67 2.21 -3.69
C GLN A 99 11.24 0.81 -3.47
N GLY A 100 12.53 0.69 -3.24
CA GLY A 100 13.23 -0.59 -3.27
C GLY A 100 13.77 -0.94 -4.66
N GLU A 101 14.11 -2.21 -4.88
CA GLU A 101 14.91 -2.66 -6.03
C GLU A 101 14.09 -3.58 -6.95
N PRO A 102 13.44 -3.04 -7.99
CA PRO A 102 12.87 -3.85 -9.05
C PRO A 102 13.99 -4.42 -9.95
N ALA A 103 13.82 -5.65 -10.43
CA ALA A 103 14.76 -6.30 -11.34
C ALA A 103 14.04 -6.88 -12.56
N TYR A 104 14.66 -6.83 -13.73
CA TYR A 104 14.08 -7.45 -14.93
C TYR A 104 14.41 -8.94 -15.01
N TYR A 105 13.43 -9.76 -15.38
CA TYR A 105 13.65 -11.18 -15.68
C TYR A 105 12.63 -11.73 -16.71
N ASN A 106 13.15 -12.16 -17.87
CA ASN A 106 12.39 -12.86 -18.92
C ASN A 106 11.06 -12.19 -19.31
N GLY A 107 11.08 -10.87 -19.55
CA GLY A 107 9.89 -10.11 -19.94
C GLY A 107 8.96 -9.73 -18.78
N ASN A 108 9.41 -9.90 -17.54
CA ASN A 108 8.66 -9.58 -16.32
C ASN A 108 9.50 -8.66 -15.43
N VAL A 109 8.84 -7.97 -14.50
CA VAL A 109 9.52 -7.33 -13.37
C VAL A 109 9.46 -8.25 -12.15
N LEU A 110 10.58 -8.34 -11.45
CA LEU A 110 10.71 -8.90 -10.13
C LEU A 110 10.68 -7.75 -9.13
N LEU A 111 9.82 -7.83 -8.12
CA LEU A 111 9.98 -6.99 -6.94
C LEU A 111 10.79 -7.80 -5.95
N THR A 112 11.92 -7.25 -5.50
CA THR A 112 12.88 -7.99 -4.67
C THR A 112 12.76 -7.60 -3.20
N MET A 113 13.13 -8.53 -2.33
CA MET A 113 13.26 -8.31 -0.90
C MET A 113 14.55 -8.98 -0.41
N PRO A 114 15.70 -8.29 -0.54
CA PRO A 114 16.95 -8.69 0.08
C PRO A 114 16.84 -8.75 1.60
N LYS A 115 17.78 -9.45 2.23
CA LYS A 115 17.91 -9.44 3.68
C LYS A 115 18.09 -8.01 4.19
N ASP A 116 17.49 -7.72 5.35
CA ASP A 116 17.56 -6.42 6.02
C ASP A 116 16.93 -5.25 5.22
N SER A 117 16.07 -5.56 4.23
CA SER A 117 15.26 -4.59 3.49
C SER A 117 13.80 -4.62 3.94
N VAL A 118 13.05 -3.57 3.60
CA VAL A 118 11.58 -3.51 3.76
C VAL A 118 10.84 -4.04 2.52
N GLY A 119 11.57 -4.62 1.56
CA GLY A 119 11.04 -5.09 0.29
C GLY A 119 10.97 -4.00 -0.78
N THR A 120 10.12 -4.22 -1.78
CA THR A 120 9.98 -3.34 -2.94
C THR A 120 8.49 -3.06 -3.19
N VAL A 121 8.17 -1.81 -3.49
CA VAL A 121 6.84 -1.33 -3.87
C VAL A 121 6.93 -0.65 -5.23
N LEU A 122 6.02 -0.98 -6.15
CA LEU A 122 5.71 -0.17 -7.32
C LEU A 122 4.34 0.47 -7.14
N ALA A 123 4.25 1.78 -7.26
CA ALA A 123 2.98 2.52 -7.27
C ALA A 123 2.72 3.13 -8.65
N SER A 124 1.51 2.98 -9.19
CA SER A 124 1.16 3.59 -10.49
C SER A 124 1.26 5.11 -10.42
N THR A 125 1.65 5.76 -11.51
CA THR A 125 1.74 7.23 -11.57
C THR A 125 0.40 7.92 -11.71
N GLU A 126 -0.64 7.18 -12.07
CA GLU A 126 -2.00 7.67 -12.28
C GLU A 126 -2.99 7.01 -11.29
N TYR A 127 -4.07 7.73 -10.98
CA TYR A 127 -5.11 7.37 -10.02
C TYR A 127 -6.40 7.01 -10.74
N MET A 128 -6.91 5.80 -10.51
CA MET A 128 -8.23 5.39 -10.98
C MET A 128 -9.30 5.76 -9.95
N TRP A 129 -10.37 6.39 -10.39
CA TRP A 129 -11.57 6.57 -9.59
C TRP A 129 -12.66 5.65 -10.11
N TYR A 130 -12.70 4.45 -9.54
CA TYR A 130 -13.43 3.29 -10.07
C TYR A 130 -12.90 2.77 -11.42
N GLY A 131 -13.38 1.61 -11.82
CA GLY A 131 -13.03 0.93 -13.06
C GLY A 131 -12.62 -0.51 -12.82
N ASN A 132 -11.65 -0.96 -13.58
CA ASN A 132 -11.13 -2.32 -13.49
C ASN A 132 -9.61 -2.31 -13.52
N VAL A 133 -8.98 -3.15 -12.70
CA VAL A 133 -7.54 -3.41 -12.79
C VAL A 133 -7.28 -4.90 -12.75
N LYS A 134 -6.48 -5.40 -13.70
CA LYS A 134 -6.04 -6.80 -13.79
C LYS A 134 -4.53 -6.86 -13.68
N ALA A 135 -4.01 -7.62 -12.74
CA ALA A 135 -2.59 -7.91 -12.61
C ALA A 135 -2.33 -9.39 -12.87
N LYS A 136 -1.40 -9.70 -13.78
CA LYS A 136 -0.96 -11.07 -14.03
C LYS A 136 0.41 -11.30 -13.41
N PHE A 137 0.49 -12.17 -12.41
CA PHE A 137 1.72 -12.37 -11.65
C PHE A 137 1.77 -13.72 -10.94
N LYS A 138 2.94 -13.99 -10.36
CA LYS A 138 3.20 -15.10 -9.43
C LYS A 138 3.73 -14.52 -8.14
N THR A 139 3.30 -15.08 -7.02
CA THR A 139 3.65 -14.62 -5.68
C THR A 139 5.05 -15.08 -5.27
N SER A 140 5.55 -14.53 -4.16
CA SER A 140 6.67 -15.11 -3.43
C SER A 140 6.18 -16.25 -2.51
N ARG A 141 7.14 -16.99 -1.93
CA ARG A 141 6.88 -18.04 -0.93
C ARG A 141 7.78 -17.88 0.29
N GLY A 142 7.48 -18.65 1.33
CA GLY A 142 8.26 -18.72 2.55
C GLY A 142 7.59 -18.00 3.72
N ARG A 143 8.02 -18.38 4.92
CA ARG A 143 7.51 -17.82 6.18
C ARG A 143 7.76 -16.32 6.26
N GLY A 144 6.75 -15.56 6.66
CA GLY A 144 6.87 -14.13 6.88
C GLY A 144 6.96 -13.28 5.59
N VAL A 145 6.96 -13.89 4.41
CA VAL A 145 7.05 -13.18 3.13
C VAL A 145 5.66 -12.94 2.59
N VAL A 146 5.32 -11.69 2.29
CA VAL A 146 3.99 -11.32 1.78
C VAL A 146 4.13 -10.65 0.41
N THR A 147 3.29 -11.06 -0.53
CA THR A 147 3.07 -10.35 -1.80
C THR A 147 1.74 -9.61 -1.72
N ALA A 148 1.66 -8.39 -2.25
CA ALA A 148 0.40 -7.64 -2.29
C ALA A 148 0.12 -7.01 -3.66
N PHE A 149 -1.17 -6.88 -3.98
CA PHE A 149 -1.71 -6.12 -5.10
C PHE A 149 -2.89 -5.29 -4.58
N ILE A 150 -2.71 -3.98 -4.52
CA ILE A 150 -3.54 -3.06 -3.75
C ILE A 150 -4.02 -1.92 -4.66
N LEU A 151 -5.26 -1.49 -4.49
CA LEU A 151 -5.69 -0.13 -4.81
C LEU A 151 -5.65 0.70 -3.53
N LEU A 152 -4.86 1.77 -3.53
CA LEU A 152 -4.70 2.64 -2.36
C LEU A 152 -4.85 4.11 -2.76
N SER A 153 -5.81 4.79 -2.14
CA SER A 153 -5.97 6.25 -2.24
C SER A 153 -5.07 6.98 -1.25
N ASP A 154 -4.85 8.27 -1.52
CA ASP A 154 -4.05 9.13 -0.65
C ASP A 154 -4.71 9.33 0.72
N VAL A 155 -6.04 9.19 0.78
CA VAL A 155 -6.85 9.24 1.99
C VAL A 155 -7.15 7.85 2.57
N LYS A 156 -6.38 6.83 2.16
CA LYS A 156 -6.36 5.48 2.76
C LYS A 156 -7.63 4.65 2.59
N ASP A 157 -8.48 4.96 1.61
CA ASP A 157 -9.33 3.92 1.03
C ASP A 157 -8.44 2.86 0.38
N GLU A 158 -8.70 1.60 0.68
CA GLU A 158 -7.87 0.46 0.29
C GLU A 158 -8.74 -0.71 -0.20
N ILE A 159 -8.29 -1.38 -1.27
CA ILE A 159 -8.87 -2.63 -1.78
C ILE A 159 -7.70 -3.53 -2.17
N ASP A 160 -7.57 -4.70 -1.58
CA ASP A 160 -6.34 -5.48 -1.74
C ASP A 160 -6.57 -6.97 -2.04
N TYR A 161 -5.52 -7.53 -2.63
CA TYR A 161 -5.14 -8.92 -2.50
C TYR A 161 -3.84 -9.03 -1.69
N GLU A 162 -3.80 -9.96 -0.74
CA GLU A 162 -2.59 -10.35 -0.03
C GLU A 162 -2.34 -11.85 -0.13
N PHE A 163 -1.07 -12.22 -0.27
CA PHE A 163 -0.61 -13.60 -0.40
C PHE A 163 0.47 -13.86 0.63
N VAL A 164 0.14 -14.71 1.60
CA VAL A 164 1.08 -15.12 2.65
C VAL A 164 1.92 -16.28 2.13
N GLY A 165 3.24 -16.15 2.11
CA GLY A 165 4.13 -17.11 1.45
C GLY A 165 4.15 -18.53 2.03
N VAL A 166 3.54 -18.78 3.20
CA VAL A 166 3.31 -20.14 3.73
C VAL A 166 2.04 -20.80 3.21
N ASP A 167 1.12 -20.03 2.63
CA ASP A 167 -0.13 -20.49 2.04
C ASP A 167 -0.16 -20.11 0.54
N LEU A 168 0.23 -21.07 -0.29
CA LEU A 168 0.29 -20.88 -1.74
C LEU A 168 -1.04 -21.20 -2.45
N GLY A 169 -2.07 -21.61 -1.71
CA GLY A 169 -3.39 -22.00 -2.26
C GLY A 169 -4.50 -20.99 -2.00
N THR A 170 -4.18 -19.83 -1.42
CA THR A 170 -5.16 -18.81 -1.02
C THR A 170 -4.73 -17.42 -1.44
N ALA A 171 -5.66 -16.67 -2.02
CA ALA A 171 -5.58 -15.22 -2.15
C ALA A 171 -6.46 -14.61 -1.07
N GLN A 172 -5.88 -13.85 -0.15
CA GLN A 172 -6.64 -13.09 0.83
C GLN A 172 -7.09 -11.79 0.18
N THR A 173 -8.29 -11.34 0.51
CA THR A 173 -8.89 -10.11 0.00
C THR A 173 -9.32 -9.26 1.17
N ASN A 174 -9.07 -7.97 1.12
CA ASN A 174 -9.50 -7.06 2.16
C ASN A 174 -9.81 -5.68 1.58
N TRP A 175 -10.42 -4.84 2.41
CA TRP A 175 -10.67 -3.45 2.07
C TRP A 175 -10.81 -2.61 3.33
N TYR A 176 -10.40 -1.35 3.22
CA TYR A 176 -10.49 -0.36 4.28
C TYR A 176 -11.08 0.93 3.75
N PHE A 177 -11.88 1.59 4.59
CA PHE A 177 -12.37 2.93 4.32
C PHE A 177 -11.56 3.92 5.15
N GLN A 178 -10.92 4.87 4.48
CA GLN A 178 -10.17 5.95 5.09
C GLN A 178 -9.12 5.53 6.14
N GLY A 179 -8.53 4.35 5.98
CA GLY A 179 -7.47 3.83 6.87
C GLY A 179 -8.00 3.40 8.24
N ILE A 180 -9.32 3.27 8.39
CA ILE A 180 -9.96 2.79 9.62
C ILE A 180 -9.90 1.26 9.60
N PRO A 181 -9.14 0.61 10.51
CA PRO A 181 -9.04 -0.85 10.50
C PRO A 181 -10.37 -1.52 10.84
N ASP A 182 -10.82 -2.43 9.99
CA ASP A 182 -11.91 -3.37 10.28
C ASP A 182 -11.47 -4.79 9.94
N TYR A 183 -11.18 -5.57 10.98
CA TYR A 183 -10.68 -6.95 10.85
C TYR A 183 -11.75 -7.95 10.40
N ASN A 184 -13.00 -7.52 10.19
CA ASN A 184 -14.08 -8.35 9.68
C ASN A 184 -14.21 -8.29 8.15
N ASN A 185 -13.47 -7.38 7.51
CA ASN A 185 -13.53 -7.18 6.06
C ASN A 185 -12.71 -8.20 5.26
N SER A 186 -11.94 -9.09 5.90
CA SER A 186 -11.13 -10.07 5.18
C SER A 186 -11.97 -11.20 4.59
N GLY A 187 -11.58 -11.71 3.42
CA GLY A 187 -12.17 -12.88 2.78
C GLY A 187 -11.13 -13.64 1.97
N ASN A 188 -11.35 -14.94 1.74
CA ASN A 188 -10.39 -15.81 1.08
C ASN A 188 -10.95 -16.34 -0.25
N ILE A 189 -10.08 -16.42 -1.25
CA ILE A 189 -10.34 -17.10 -2.52
C ILE A 189 -9.35 -18.26 -2.63
N THR A 190 -9.85 -19.49 -2.77
CA THR A 190 -9.01 -20.68 -2.99
C THR A 190 -8.67 -20.80 -4.48
N LEU A 191 -7.41 -21.10 -4.76
CA LEU A 191 -6.87 -21.21 -6.12
C LEU A 191 -5.70 -22.20 -6.17
N SER A 192 -5.12 -22.39 -7.36
CA SER A 192 -3.94 -23.23 -7.51
C SER A 192 -2.67 -22.55 -7.00
N ASP A 193 -1.57 -23.27 -6.97
CA ASP A 193 -0.27 -22.80 -6.47
C ASP A 193 0.14 -21.45 -7.07
N THR A 194 0.19 -20.42 -6.22
CA THR A 194 0.44 -19.03 -6.62
C THR A 194 1.90 -18.69 -6.92
N PHE A 195 2.84 -19.53 -6.48
CA PHE A 195 4.28 -19.33 -6.68
C PHE A 195 4.75 -19.86 -8.04
N ASN A 196 4.25 -21.03 -8.44
CA ASN A 196 4.64 -21.71 -9.67
C ASN A 196 3.78 -21.28 -10.86
N ASN A 197 2.50 -20.95 -10.65
CA ASN A 197 1.56 -20.64 -11.71
C ASN A 197 1.28 -19.14 -11.80
N TYR A 198 1.22 -18.63 -13.03
CA TYR A 198 0.65 -17.30 -13.26
C TYR A 198 -0.86 -17.36 -13.11
N HIS A 199 -1.37 -16.42 -12.32
CA HIS A 199 -2.80 -16.13 -12.23
C HIS A 199 -3.05 -14.68 -12.65
N THR A 200 -4.27 -14.42 -13.12
CA THR A 200 -4.74 -13.05 -13.36
C THR A 200 -5.70 -12.68 -12.23
N TYR A 201 -5.28 -11.73 -11.41
CA TYR A 201 -6.06 -11.19 -10.31
C TYR A 201 -6.69 -9.88 -10.76
N GLU A 202 -7.97 -9.70 -10.47
CA GLU A 202 -8.72 -8.56 -10.98
C GLU A 202 -9.59 -7.94 -9.90
N ILE A 203 -9.48 -6.62 -9.76
CA ILE A 203 -10.36 -5.81 -8.93
C ILE A 203 -11.29 -5.05 -9.88
N ASN A 204 -12.57 -5.39 -9.84
CA ASN A 204 -13.63 -4.62 -10.48
C ASN A 204 -14.30 -3.75 -9.41
N TRP A 205 -14.12 -2.44 -9.52
CA TRP A 205 -14.54 -1.48 -8.50
C TRP A 205 -15.47 -0.45 -9.10
N THR A 206 -16.66 -0.34 -8.53
CA THR A 206 -17.70 0.60 -8.94
C THR A 206 -18.19 1.37 -7.71
N PRO A 207 -18.99 2.43 -7.88
CA PRO A 207 -19.58 3.14 -6.75
C PRO A 207 -20.39 2.24 -5.79
N ASP A 208 -20.97 1.15 -6.30
CA ASP A 208 -21.90 0.29 -5.56
C ASP A 208 -21.28 -1.03 -5.07
N MET A 209 -20.17 -1.47 -5.66
CA MET A 209 -19.56 -2.75 -5.31
C MET A 209 -18.07 -2.85 -5.63
N ILE A 210 -17.41 -3.78 -4.94
CA ILE A 210 -16.09 -4.31 -5.26
C ILE A 210 -16.24 -5.80 -5.56
N GLN A 211 -15.65 -6.26 -6.65
CA GLN A 211 -15.49 -7.67 -6.96
C GLN A 211 -14.02 -8.02 -7.10
N TRP A 212 -13.64 -9.15 -6.51
CA TRP A 212 -12.34 -9.78 -6.64
C TRP A 212 -12.51 -11.02 -7.52
N LEU A 213 -11.77 -11.04 -8.64
CA LEU A 213 -11.77 -12.13 -9.59
C LEU A 213 -10.38 -12.78 -9.69
N VAL A 214 -10.36 -14.09 -9.88
CA VAL A 214 -9.14 -14.85 -10.20
C VAL A 214 -9.39 -15.63 -11.48
N ASP A 215 -8.54 -15.43 -12.49
CA ASP A 215 -8.64 -16.05 -13.82
C ASP A 215 -10.02 -15.90 -14.47
N GLY A 216 -10.62 -14.71 -14.29
CA GLY A 216 -11.94 -14.36 -14.83
C GLY A 216 -13.12 -14.91 -14.04
N GLN A 217 -12.89 -15.60 -12.91
CA GLN A 217 -13.96 -16.10 -12.04
C GLN A 217 -14.12 -15.20 -10.81
N VAL A 218 -15.35 -14.78 -10.51
CA VAL A 218 -15.66 -14.01 -9.30
C VAL A 218 -15.48 -14.90 -8.07
N GLY A 219 -14.52 -14.54 -7.22
CA GLY A 219 -14.28 -15.21 -5.94
C GLY A 219 -14.98 -14.50 -4.77
N ARG A 220 -15.15 -13.16 -4.86
CA ARG A 220 -15.81 -12.37 -3.82
C ARG A 220 -16.47 -11.13 -4.39
N THR A 221 -17.62 -10.76 -3.83
CA THR A 221 -18.32 -9.49 -4.07
C THR A 221 -18.68 -8.84 -2.74
N VAL A 222 -18.46 -7.54 -2.62
CA VAL A 222 -18.88 -6.71 -1.47
C VAL A 222 -19.70 -5.54 -2.02
N TYR A 223 -20.87 -5.29 -1.42
CA TYR A 223 -21.77 -4.21 -1.85
C TYR A 223 -21.73 -3.05 -0.86
N ARG A 224 -21.55 -1.82 -1.37
CA ARG A 224 -21.57 -0.58 -0.57
C ARG A 224 -22.82 -0.47 0.30
N LYS A 225 -23.99 -0.85 -0.23
CA LYS A 225 -25.29 -0.75 0.45
C LYS A 225 -25.37 -1.45 1.80
N ASP A 226 -24.46 -2.40 2.06
CA ASP A 226 -24.40 -3.18 3.30
C ASP A 226 -23.46 -2.53 4.35
N HIS A 227 -22.80 -1.41 4.02
CA HIS A 227 -21.78 -0.72 4.84
C HIS A 227 -22.16 0.73 5.17
N TRP A 228 -23.44 0.95 5.52
CA TRP A 228 -23.89 2.23 6.08
C TRP A 228 -23.42 2.37 7.52
N ASN A 229 -22.73 3.47 7.83
CA ASN A 229 -22.39 3.82 9.20
C ASN A 229 -23.37 4.87 9.72
N ALA A 230 -24.28 4.44 10.60
CA ALA A 230 -25.29 5.32 11.19
C ALA A 230 -24.70 6.38 12.14
N THR A 231 -23.52 6.13 12.73
CA THR A 231 -22.86 7.05 13.66
C THR A 231 -22.26 8.24 12.93
N SER A 232 -21.56 7.99 11.82
CA SER A 232 -20.97 9.05 10.98
C SER A 232 -21.90 9.51 9.85
N ASN A 233 -23.09 8.91 9.70
CA ASN A 233 -24.07 9.23 8.67
C ASN A 233 -23.46 9.20 7.24
N GLN A 234 -22.66 8.18 6.97
CA GLN A 234 -21.98 8.01 5.69
C GLN A 234 -21.75 6.54 5.34
N TRP A 235 -21.48 6.28 4.07
CA TRP A 235 -21.03 4.97 3.61
C TRP A 235 -19.56 4.77 3.96
N SER A 236 -19.25 3.73 4.74
CA SER A 236 -17.86 3.34 5.05
C SER A 236 -17.41 2.33 4.01
N PHE A 237 -17.07 2.82 2.83
CA PHE A 237 -16.73 2.00 1.65
C PHE A 237 -15.74 2.74 0.75
N PRO A 238 -14.74 2.07 0.13
CA PRO A 238 -13.75 2.70 -0.75
C PRO A 238 -14.41 3.48 -1.88
N GLN A 239 -14.08 4.77 -1.95
CA GLN A 239 -14.82 5.72 -2.79
C GLN A 239 -13.99 6.90 -3.31
N THR A 240 -12.68 6.90 -3.13
CA THR A 240 -11.78 7.99 -3.54
C THR A 240 -10.69 7.50 -4.50
N PRO A 241 -10.19 8.34 -5.43
CA PRO A 241 -9.23 7.92 -6.43
C PRO A 241 -8.03 7.19 -5.82
N ALA A 242 -7.65 6.07 -6.43
CA ALA A 242 -6.65 5.15 -5.88
C ALA A 242 -5.61 4.78 -6.94
N ARG A 243 -4.36 4.60 -6.50
CA ARG A 243 -3.28 4.04 -7.31
C ARG A 243 -3.23 2.55 -7.16
N VAL A 244 -2.72 1.89 -8.19
CA VAL A 244 -2.30 0.50 -8.11
C VAL A 244 -0.97 0.44 -7.37
N GLN A 245 -0.87 -0.38 -6.34
CA GLN A 245 0.39 -0.72 -5.69
C GLN A 245 0.65 -2.23 -5.77
N LEU A 246 1.88 -2.57 -6.17
CA LEU A 246 2.38 -3.93 -6.23
C LEU A 246 3.53 -4.02 -5.23
N SER A 247 3.57 -5.04 -4.38
CA SER A 247 4.66 -5.15 -3.41
C SER A 247 5.06 -6.56 -3.04
N ILE A 248 6.28 -6.66 -2.54
CA ILE A 248 6.74 -7.72 -1.65
C ILE A 248 7.24 -7.06 -0.38
N TRP A 249 6.87 -7.59 0.78
CA TRP A 249 7.25 -6.99 2.06
C TRP A 249 7.39 -8.05 3.18
N PRO A 250 8.17 -7.73 4.23
CA PRO A 250 8.50 -8.69 5.27
C PRO A 250 7.46 -8.67 6.40
N GLY A 251 6.29 -9.28 6.20
CA GLY A 251 5.24 -9.39 7.23
C GLY A 251 5.71 -10.08 8.53
N GLY A 252 6.63 -11.04 8.40
CA GLY A 252 7.29 -11.71 9.52
C GLY A 252 8.61 -11.05 9.98
N LEU A 253 8.81 -9.76 9.77
CA LEU A 253 9.96 -9.06 10.35
C LEU A 253 9.85 -9.06 11.88
N ALA A 254 10.93 -9.34 12.61
CA ALA A 254 10.88 -9.49 14.07
C ALA A 254 10.43 -8.21 14.82
N SER A 255 10.56 -7.03 14.19
CA SER A 255 10.10 -5.75 14.72
C SER A 255 8.61 -5.48 14.49
N ASN A 256 7.92 -6.31 13.71
CA ASN A 256 6.50 -6.14 13.43
C ASN A 256 5.63 -6.52 14.64
N ALA A 257 4.38 -6.05 14.65
CA ALA A 257 3.41 -6.45 15.66
C ALA A 257 3.25 -7.99 15.70
N PRO A 258 3.13 -8.61 16.89
CA PRO A 258 3.02 -10.06 17.03
C PRO A 258 1.89 -10.68 16.20
N GLY A 259 0.75 -9.99 16.08
CA GLY A 259 -0.38 -10.43 15.26
C GLY A 259 -0.04 -10.55 13.78
N THR A 260 0.72 -9.60 13.24
CA THR A 260 1.15 -9.60 11.84
C THR A 260 2.19 -10.67 11.56
N ILE A 261 3.14 -10.85 12.48
CA ILE A 261 4.12 -11.94 12.38
C ILE A 261 3.38 -13.29 12.35
N ALA A 262 2.41 -13.49 13.26
CA ALA A 262 1.62 -14.71 13.31
C ALA A 262 0.78 -14.92 12.04
N TRP A 263 0.10 -13.88 11.56
CA TRP A 263 -0.67 -13.92 10.30
C TRP A 263 0.21 -14.26 9.09
N ALA A 264 1.43 -13.70 9.01
CA ALA A 264 2.39 -13.99 7.95
C ALA A 264 3.04 -15.39 8.05
N GLY A 265 2.60 -16.21 9.01
CA GLY A 265 3.07 -17.58 9.24
C GLY A 265 4.30 -17.69 10.15
N GLY A 266 4.76 -16.60 10.74
CA GLY A 266 5.92 -16.51 11.64
C GLY A 266 7.07 -15.66 11.08
N GLU A 267 8.20 -15.66 11.78
CA GLU A 267 9.37 -14.86 11.40
C GLU A 267 10.03 -15.31 10.09
N ILE A 268 10.57 -14.37 9.32
CA ILE A 268 11.23 -14.69 8.05
C ILE A 268 12.46 -15.58 8.23
N ASP A 269 12.57 -16.61 7.40
CA ASP A 269 13.79 -17.41 7.28
C ASP A 269 14.74 -16.79 6.24
N TRP A 270 15.65 -15.95 6.72
CA TRP A 270 16.69 -15.35 5.88
C TRP A 270 17.76 -16.33 5.39
N ASN A 271 17.69 -17.61 5.78
CA ASN A 271 18.53 -18.67 5.22
C ASN A 271 17.77 -19.57 4.24
N ALA A 272 16.56 -19.19 3.84
CA ALA A 272 15.75 -19.96 2.90
C ALA A 272 16.46 -20.21 1.56
N PRO A 273 16.13 -21.30 0.83
CA PRO A 273 16.77 -21.62 -0.45
C PRO A 273 16.75 -20.50 -1.48
N ASP A 274 15.68 -19.70 -1.51
CA ASP A 274 15.54 -18.58 -2.45
C ASP A 274 16.54 -17.45 -2.14
N ILE A 275 16.77 -17.14 -0.86
CA ILE A 275 17.81 -16.20 -0.42
C ILE A 275 19.21 -16.76 -0.74
N GLN A 276 19.48 -18.02 -0.44
CA GLN A 276 20.79 -18.62 -0.72
C GLN A 276 21.13 -18.64 -2.21
N LYS A 277 20.11 -18.82 -3.06
CA LYS A 277 20.28 -18.91 -4.52
C LYS A 277 20.35 -17.55 -5.20
N SER A 278 19.49 -16.61 -4.80
CA SER A 278 19.29 -15.35 -5.52
C SER A 278 19.74 -14.11 -4.73
N GLY A 279 19.95 -14.22 -3.42
CA GLY A 279 20.26 -13.10 -2.53
C GLY A 279 19.03 -12.35 -1.99
N TYR A 280 17.84 -12.66 -2.49
CA TYR A 280 16.58 -11.99 -2.16
C TYR A 280 15.38 -12.92 -2.33
N PHE A 281 14.30 -12.66 -1.59
CA PHE A 281 12.96 -13.13 -1.97
C PHE A 281 12.43 -12.27 -3.12
N TYR A 282 11.49 -12.79 -3.90
CA TYR A 282 10.92 -12.05 -5.01
C TYR A 282 9.50 -12.48 -5.36
N THR A 283 8.74 -11.54 -5.91
CA THR A 283 7.47 -11.78 -6.61
C THR A 283 7.64 -11.36 -8.07
N THR A 284 6.90 -11.98 -9.00
CA THR A 284 7.07 -11.78 -10.45
C THR A 284 5.81 -11.24 -11.12
N PHE A 285 5.83 -9.99 -11.59
CA PHE A 285 4.73 -9.36 -12.30
C PHE A 285 4.97 -9.32 -13.81
N GLN A 286 4.02 -9.84 -14.59
CA GLN A 286 4.07 -9.85 -16.05
C GLN A 286 3.45 -8.58 -16.65
N SER A 287 2.25 -8.22 -16.19
CA SER A 287 1.50 -7.10 -16.76
C SER A 287 0.43 -6.61 -15.81
N VAL A 288 0.08 -5.33 -15.93
CA VAL A 288 -1.10 -4.74 -15.29
C VAL A 288 -1.93 -4.03 -16.35
N THR A 289 -3.22 -4.35 -16.44
CA THR A 289 -4.16 -3.64 -17.31
C THR A 289 -5.13 -2.86 -16.45
N VAL A 290 -5.22 -1.56 -16.69
CA VAL A 290 -6.17 -0.67 -16.02
C VAL A 290 -7.19 -0.18 -17.04
N GLU A 291 -8.46 -0.25 -16.69
CA GLU A 291 -9.58 0.34 -17.42
C GLU A 291 -10.26 1.35 -16.48
N CYS A 292 -10.08 2.64 -16.75
CA CYS A 292 -10.62 3.69 -15.89
C CYS A 292 -12.12 3.84 -16.13
N TYR A 293 -12.88 4.05 -15.05
CA TYR A 293 -14.26 4.47 -15.22
C TYR A 293 -14.31 5.92 -15.75
N ASN A 294 -15.25 6.21 -16.65
CA ASN A 294 -15.45 7.54 -17.26
C ASN A 294 -16.93 7.92 -17.18
N ALA A 295 -17.39 8.18 -15.96
CA ALA A 295 -18.76 8.64 -15.74
C ALA A 295 -18.96 10.05 -16.30
N THR A 296 -20.15 10.33 -16.84
CA THR A 296 -20.49 11.68 -17.34
C THR A 296 -20.78 12.69 -16.22
N LYS A 297 -20.99 12.18 -14.99
CA LYS A 297 -21.22 12.96 -13.78
C LYS A 297 -20.53 12.26 -12.62
N ALA A 298 -20.06 13.05 -11.66
CA ALA A 298 -19.50 12.52 -10.44
C ALA A 298 -20.54 11.64 -9.69
N PRO A 299 -20.08 10.59 -8.98
CA PRO A 299 -18.68 10.20 -8.81
C PRO A 299 -18.14 9.34 -9.96
N GLY A 300 -16.81 9.30 -10.15
CA GLY A 300 -16.16 8.48 -11.18
C GLY A 300 -15.95 9.16 -12.54
N THR A 301 -15.94 10.49 -12.59
CA THR A 301 -15.48 11.23 -13.78
C THR A 301 -13.96 11.13 -13.90
N ASN A 302 -13.42 11.13 -15.12
CA ASN A 302 -11.97 11.13 -15.39
C ASN A 302 -11.62 12.04 -16.59
N THR A 303 -12.31 13.17 -16.71
CA THR A 303 -12.24 14.05 -17.88
C THR A 303 -11.15 15.12 -17.78
N GLY A 304 -10.72 15.44 -16.57
CA GLY A 304 -9.64 16.38 -16.30
C GLY A 304 -8.25 15.75 -16.37
N THR A 305 -7.25 16.50 -15.90
CA THR A 305 -5.87 16.03 -15.79
C THR A 305 -5.50 15.59 -14.38
N SER A 306 -6.25 16.05 -13.37
CA SER A 306 -5.92 15.79 -11.97
C SER A 306 -7.15 15.67 -11.06
N TYR A 307 -7.04 14.89 -9.98
CA TYR A 307 -7.95 14.93 -8.85
C TYR A 307 -7.40 15.76 -7.69
N THR A 308 -8.28 16.51 -7.03
CA THR A 308 -8.02 17.20 -5.75
C THR A 308 -9.21 17.02 -4.80
N TYR A 309 -9.10 17.52 -3.56
CA TYR A 309 -10.18 17.45 -2.57
C TYR A 309 -10.62 18.85 -2.14
N SER A 310 -11.92 19.10 -2.20
CA SER A 310 -12.54 20.35 -1.75
C SER A 310 -12.83 20.41 -0.25
N SER A 311 -12.65 19.29 0.48
CA SER A 311 -12.96 19.18 1.91
C SER A 311 -12.14 18.08 2.59
N LEU A 312 -11.85 18.27 3.88
CA LEU A 312 -11.17 17.29 4.74
C LEU A 312 -12.01 16.03 5.01
N ALA A 313 -13.30 16.04 4.67
CA ALA A 313 -14.12 14.83 4.74
C ALA A 313 -13.59 13.75 3.80
N ALA A 314 -12.96 14.14 2.67
CA ALA A 314 -12.36 13.24 1.69
C ALA A 314 -13.27 12.06 1.30
N THR A 315 -14.55 12.34 1.13
CA THR A 315 -15.55 11.42 0.60
C THR A 315 -15.71 11.67 -0.90
N ASN A 316 -16.39 10.77 -1.60
CA ASN A 316 -16.51 10.82 -3.05
C ASN A 316 -17.14 12.12 -3.59
N ASP A 317 -18.01 12.76 -2.81
CA ASP A 317 -18.65 14.03 -3.12
C ASP A 317 -17.72 15.25 -2.97
N THR A 318 -16.52 15.05 -2.41
CA THR A 318 -15.51 16.11 -2.21
C THR A 318 -14.37 16.05 -3.22
N VAL A 319 -14.28 14.97 -3.99
CA VAL A 319 -13.29 14.79 -5.06
C VAL A 319 -13.62 15.74 -6.22
N VAL A 320 -12.61 16.48 -6.65
CA VAL A 320 -12.70 17.42 -7.78
C VAL A 320 -11.91 16.86 -8.94
N ASP A 321 -12.59 16.50 -10.03
CA ASP A 321 -11.98 16.20 -11.33
C ASP A 321 -11.68 17.53 -12.05
N GLY A 322 -10.41 17.91 -12.06
CA GLY A 322 -9.94 19.25 -12.46
C GLY A 322 -8.76 19.20 -13.43
N ASN A 323 -8.16 20.37 -13.65
CA ASN A 323 -7.04 20.53 -14.60
C ASN A 323 -5.80 21.12 -13.92
N GLU A 324 -5.60 20.81 -12.64
CA GLU A 324 -4.47 21.33 -11.90
C GLU A 324 -3.18 20.61 -12.32
N ARG A 325 -2.06 21.31 -12.14
CA ARG A 325 -0.73 20.80 -12.50
C ARG A 325 -0.35 19.68 -11.54
N THR A 326 0.13 18.56 -12.09
CA THR A 326 0.54 17.38 -11.31
C THR A 326 2.05 17.25 -11.13
N THR A 327 2.83 18.22 -11.63
CA THR A 327 4.28 18.11 -11.76
C THR A 327 5.03 19.14 -10.91
N LEU A 328 6.03 18.68 -10.17
CA LEU A 328 6.98 19.52 -9.47
C LEU A 328 8.11 19.96 -10.40
N ALA A 329 8.66 21.16 -10.19
CA ALA A 329 9.87 21.61 -10.89
C ALA A 329 11.15 21.02 -10.28
N SER A 330 11.11 20.65 -8.99
CA SER A 330 12.18 19.94 -8.28
C SER A 330 11.62 19.25 -7.03
N LEU A 331 12.39 18.36 -6.40
CA LEU A 331 12.04 17.74 -5.12
C LEU A 331 12.09 18.68 -3.90
N GLN A 332 12.25 19.99 -4.12
CA GLN A 332 12.01 21.01 -3.10
C GLN A 332 10.57 21.54 -3.14
N GLY A 333 9.81 21.20 -4.19
CA GLY A 333 8.45 21.69 -4.39
C GLY A 333 7.40 21.01 -3.52
N THR A 334 6.25 21.66 -3.41
CA THR A 334 5.04 21.21 -2.70
C THR A 334 3.81 21.48 -3.57
N GLY A 335 2.62 21.05 -3.15
CA GLY A 335 1.38 21.45 -3.82
C GLY A 335 1.14 22.97 -3.82
N THR A 336 1.58 23.66 -2.76
CA THR A 336 1.46 25.12 -2.62
C THR A 336 2.58 25.91 -3.32
N ASP A 337 3.73 25.28 -3.59
CA ASP A 337 4.85 25.86 -4.35
C ASP A 337 5.50 24.81 -5.25
N MET A 338 4.87 24.53 -6.39
CA MET A 338 5.35 23.53 -7.35
C MET A 338 6.60 23.97 -8.14
N ASP A 339 7.00 25.24 -8.08
CA ASP A 339 8.19 25.78 -8.75
C ASP A 339 9.39 25.97 -7.81
N ALA A 340 9.27 25.65 -6.52
CA ALA A 340 10.39 25.69 -5.59
C ALA A 340 11.57 24.82 -6.06
N GLY A 341 12.78 25.37 -5.92
CA GLY A 341 14.04 24.74 -6.32
C GLY A 341 14.22 24.55 -7.83
N LYS A 342 13.34 25.15 -8.66
CA LYS A 342 13.46 25.12 -10.12
C LYS A 342 14.84 25.63 -10.55
N PRO A 343 15.60 24.88 -11.36
CA PRO A 343 16.89 25.33 -11.86
C PRO A 343 16.74 26.60 -12.72
N ASP A 344 17.48 27.66 -12.40
CA ASP A 344 17.50 28.90 -13.19
C ASP A 344 18.03 28.64 -14.61
N THR A 345 17.15 28.59 -15.60
CA THR A 345 17.52 28.54 -17.02
C THR A 345 17.96 29.90 -17.58
N SER A 346 18.05 30.94 -16.74
CA SER A 346 18.49 32.29 -17.10
C SER A 346 20.00 32.51 -17.03
N SER A 347 20.78 31.51 -16.58
CA SER A 347 22.24 31.65 -16.37
C SER A 347 23.10 30.88 -17.38
N ALA A 348 22.69 30.85 -18.65
CA ALA A 348 23.58 30.59 -19.78
C ALA A 348 24.00 31.90 -20.44
N ALA A 349 24.36 32.92 -19.66
CA ALA A 349 25.11 34.08 -20.12
C ALA A 349 25.78 34.83 -18.95
N SER A 350 27.08 35.08 -19.11
CA SER A 350 27.92 36.06 -18.38
C SER A 350 28.31 35.76 -16.92
N SER A 351 29.60 35.46 -16.78
CA SER A 351 30.44 35.64 -15.61
C SER A 351 30.36 37.06 -15.01
N ALA A 352 30.11 37.17 -13.71
CA ALA A 352 30.80 38.12 -12.81
C ALA A 352 30.43 37.88 -11.33
N SER A 353 31.47 38.02 -10.50
CA SER A 353 31.51 38.02 -9.04
C SER A 353 30.35 38.75 -8.34
N GLY A 354 29.68 38.06 -7.42
CA GLY A 354 28.80 38.63 -6.41
C GLY A 354 28.48 37.58 -5.33
N SER A 355 28.92 37.82 -4.09
CA SER A 355 28.62 36.96 -2.94
C SER A 355 27.12 36.92 -2.65
N PRO A 356 26.49 35.73 -2.45
CA PRO A 356 25.11 35.69 -2.03
C PRO A 356 25.02 35.91 -0.52
N THR A 357 24.38 37.01 -0.12
CA THR A 357 23.85 37.19 1.23
C THR A 357 22.33 37.17 1.11
N GLN A 358 21.73 36.02 1.41
CA GLN A 358 20.48 35.88 2.15
C GLN A 358 20.12 34.40 2.24
N THR A 359 20.24 33.90 3.46
CA THR A 359 19.81 32.60 3.96
C THR A 359 18.31 32.42 3.82
N ALA A 360 17.90 31.63 2.84
CA ALA A 360 16.72 30.76 3.01
C ALA A 360 17.21 29.47 3.65
N SER A 361 16.61 29.09 4.78
CA SER A 361 16.88 27.83 5.45
C SER A 361 16.59 26.68 4.49
N LYS A 362 17.60 25.86 4.19
CA LYS A 362 17.47 24.62 3.42
C LYS A 362 16.43 23.72 4.12
N PRO A 363 15.36 23.23 3.46
CA PRO A 363 14.46 22.26 4.06
C PRO A 363 15.24 20.98 4.37
N ASN A 364 15.14 20.50 5.61
CA ASN A 364 15.99 19.45 6.15
C ASN A 364 15.71 18.04 5.59
N ASN A 365 14.65 17.84 4.79
CA ASN A 365 14.19 16.49 4.47
C ASN A 365 13.73 16.28 3.02
N THR A 366 14.48 16.81 2.06
CA THR A 366 14.15 16.76 0.62
C THR A 366 14.56 15.46 -0.08
N GLN A 367 15.41 14.62 0.52
CA GLN A 367 16.02 13.52 -0.26
C GLN A 367 16.57 12.31 0.52
N ALA A 368 16.82 12.41 1.84
CA ALA A 368 17.63 11.40 2.53
C ALA A 368 16.86 10.47 3.48
N GLN A 369 15.54 10.62 3.65
CA GLN A 369 14.79 9.88 4.68
C GLN A 369 13.44 9.33 4.19
N ILE A 370 13.23 9.14 2.88
CA ILE A 370 12.06 8.36 2.44
C ILE A 370 12.25 6.94 3.01
N PRO A 371 11.36 6.44 3.89
CA PRO A 371 11.50 5.11 4.44
C PRO A 371 11.53 4.10 3.28
N GLY A 372 12.64 3.38 3.13
CA GLY A 372 12.86 2.44 2.01
C GLY A 372 13.53 3.03 0.75
N GLY A 373 13.88 4.31 0.73
CA GLY A 373 14.55 5.00 -0.39
C GLY A 373 16.08 5.09 -0.31
N SER A 374 16.73 4.45 0.67
CA SER A 374 18.20 4.50 0.83
C SER A 374 18.82 3.10 0.96
N ASN A 375 19.84 2.85 0.13
CA ASN A 375 20.75 1.71 0.21
C ASN A 375 21.17 1.42 1.66
N GLY A 376 21.12 0.15 2.02
CA GLY A 376 21.41 -0.43 3.33
C GLY A 376 22.27 0.44 4.25
N SER A 377 21.63 0.99 5.28
CA SER A 377 22.29 1.33 6.53
C SER A 377 21.39 0.91 7.67
N SER A 378 21.95 0.09 8.54
CA SER A 378 21.37 -0.40 9.79
C SER A 378 20.63 0.73 10.52
N GLY A 379 19.31 0.58 10.64
CA GLY A 379 18.50 1.41 11.52
C GLY A 379 18.77 1.05 12.97
N THR A 380 19.85 1.60 13.55
CA THR A 380 19.96 1.74 15.00
C THR A 380 18.98 2.81 15.45
N VAL A 381 17.91 2.41 16.12
CA VAL A 381 17.01 3.32 16.83
C VAL A 381 17.76 3.87 18.06
N PRO A 382 17.77 5.21 18.31
CA PRO A 382 18.35 5.79 19.51
C PRO A 382 17.45 5.57 20.73
N GLY A 383 18.03 5.14 21.86
CA GLY A 383 17.44 5.35 23.18
C GLY A 383 16.93 4.10 23.89
N GLY A 384 17.85 3.31 24.43
CA GLY A 384 17.56 2.28 25.43
C GLY A 384 18.81 2.06 26.26
N SER A 385 19.02 2.93 27.24
CA SER A 385 20.21 2.97 28.11
C SER A 385 20.52 1.59 28.71
N ASP A 386 21.78 1.21 28.61
CA ASP A 386 22.38 0.09 29.31
C ASP A 386 22.04 0.12 30.81
N ASN A 387 21.60 -1.02 31.33
CA ASN A 387 22.09 -1.43 32.64
C ASN A 387 22.38 -2.93 32.62
N SER A 388 23.66 -3.20 32.42
CA SER A 388 24.34 -4.46 32.67
C SER A 388 24.09 -4.97 34.09
N GLY A 389 23.62 -6.21 34.21
CA GLY A 389 23.53 -6.97 35.45
C GLY A 389 23.70 -8.45 35.15
N SER A 390 24.96 -8.90 35.17
CA SER A 390 25.42 -10.28 35.03
C SER A 390 24.83 -11.23 36.08
N ASN A 391 24.40 -12.43 35.66
CA ASN A 391 24.80 -13.65 36.36
C ASN A 391 24.60 -14.91 35.49
N GLU A 392 25.70 -15.64 35.30
CA GLU A 392 25.70 -17.04 34.88
C GLU A 392 25.26 -17.94 36.05
N SER A 393 24.54 -19.04 35.77
CA SER A 393 24.98 -20.38 36.21
C SER A 393 23.98 -21.48 35.79
N SER A 394 24.58 -22.55 35.28
CA SER A 394 24.15 -23.93 35.05
C SER A 394 23.23 -24.60 36.10
N GLY A 395 22.43 -25.60 35.68
CA GLY A 395 21.88 -26.61 36.60
C GLY A 395 20.88 -27.61 35.99
N SER A 396 21.36 -28.83 35.76
CA SER A 396 20.73 -30.06 35.25
C SER A 396 19.40 -30.56 35.87
N SER A 397 18.70 -31.34 35.02
CA SER A 397 18.15 -32.71 35.24
C SER A 397 16.80 -32.99 35.91
N GLY A 398 16.09 -33.95 35.29
CA GLY A 398 15.05 -34.84 35.86
C GLY A 398 13.64 -34.51 35.35
N GLY A 399 12.85 -35.38 34.71
CA GLY A 399 12.91 -36.81 34.45
C GLY A 399 11.49 -37.40 34.53
N SER A 400 11.10 -38.19 33.51
CA SER A 400 10.04 -39.22 33.51
C SER A 400 8.56 -38.77 33.59
N SER A 401 7.54 -39.44 33.04
CA SER A 401 7.37 -40.59 32.13
C SER A 401 5.85 -40.90 32.04
N GLY A 402 5.39 -41.55 30.95
CA GLY A 402 4.14 -42.35 30.90
C GLY A 402 3.13 -41.88 29.85
N SER A 403 3.06 -42.46 28.62
CA SER A 403 2.42 -43.74 28.20
C SER A 403 0.87 -43.66 28.25
N SER A 404 0.03 -44.12 27.31
CA SER A 404 0.13 -44.89 26.05
C SER A 404 -1.29 -45.18 25.50
N GLY A 405 -1.43 -45.34 24.18
CA GLY A 405 -2.39 -46.24 23.48
C GLY A 405 -3.84 -45.75 23.29
N SER A 406 -4.65 -46.22 22.33
CA SER A 406 -4.46 -47.02 21.11
C SER A 406 -5.83 -47.16 20.40
N SER A 407 -5.83 -47.09 19.06
CA SER A 407 -6.62 -47.88 18.06
C SER A 407 -8.19 -47.94 18.00
N GLY A 408 -8.68 -47.93 16.74
CA GLY A 408 -9.94 -48.53 16.21
C GLY A 408 -10.93 -47.49 15.67
N GLY A 409 -11.59 -47.56 14.50
CA GLY A 409 -11.76 -48.55 13.41
C GLY A 409 -13.08 -48.23 12.67
N ASP A 410 -13.12 -48.41 11.33
CA ASP A 410 -14.27 -48.57 10.40
C ASP A 410 -15.32 -47.42 10.26
N GLY A 411 -15.99 -47.12 9.14
CA GLY A 411 -16.15 -47.65 7.78
C GLY A 411 -17.43 -47.04 7.13
N ASN A 412 -17.48 -46.96 5.78
CA ASN A 412 -18.61 -46.57 4.87
C ASN A 412 -19.18 -45.13 4.99
N GLY A 413 -19.67 -44.44 3.95
CA GLY A 413 -20.05 -44.76 2.58
C GLY A 413 -21.30 -43.92 2.20
N ASP A 414 -21.37 -43.44 0.95
CA ASP A 414 -22.55 -42.95 0.20
C ASP A 414 -22.87 -41.42 0.07
N SER A 415 -22.50 -40.88 -1.10
CA SER A 415 -23.35 -40.34 -2.19
C SER A 415 -24.29 -39.12 -2.03
N SER A 416 -23.91 -38.08 -2.80
CA SER A 416 -24.71 -37.31 -3.78
C SER A 416 -25.96 -36.50 -3.37
N GLY A 417 -25.89 -35.19 -3.65
CA GLY A 417 -27.03 -34.30 -3.86
C GLY A 417 -26.58 -32.99 -4.49
N GLY A 418 -26.61 -32.90 -5.82
CA GLY A 418 -26.30 -31.69 -6.57
C GLY A 418 -27.49 -30.74 -6.68
N SER A 419 -27.22 -29.44 -6.68
CA SER A 419 -28.12 -28.38 -7.16
C SER A 419 -27.37 -27.54 -8.18
N ALA A 420 -27.93 -27.48 -9.40
CA ALA A 420 -27.37 -26.74 -10.54
C ALA A 420 -27.42 -25.22 -10.32
N PRO A 421 -26.46 -24.43 -10.84
CA PRO A 421 -26.57 -22.98 -10.83
C PRO A 421 -27.54 -22.49 -11.92
N ALA A 422 -28.28 -21.43 -11.59
CA ALA A 422 -29.18 -20.75 -12.50
C ALA A 422 -28.38 -19.99 -13.58
N ASP A 423 -28.74 -20.26 -14.83
CA ASP A 423 -28.26 -19.59 -16.04
C ASP A 423 -28.79 -18.15 -16.09
N THR A 424 -27.90 -17.16 -16.18
CA THR A 424 -28.24 -15.74 -16.35
C THR A 424 -27.50 -15.13 -17.55
N SER A 425 -27.36 -15.90 -18.62
CA SER A 425 -26.71 -15.52 -19.88
C SER A 425 -27.41 -14.39 -20.69
N SER A 426 -28.19 -13.49 -20.08
CA SER A 426 -28.96 -12.50 -20.83
C SER A 426 -29.13 -11.12 -20.17
N CYS A 427 -28.10 -10.56 -19.53
CA CYS A 427 -28.08 -9.13 -19.17
C CYS A 427 -26.89 -8.40 -19.85
N PRO A 428 -27.12 -7.53 -20.86
CA PRO A 428 -26.05 -6.80 -21.54
C PRO A 428 -25.46 -5.64 -20.69
N ILE A 429 -24.14 -5.42 -20.81
CA ILE A 429 -23.23 -4.69 -19.90
C ILE A 429 -23.11 -3.17 -20.18
N THR A 430 -23.97 -2.56 -20.99
CA THR A 430 -23.69 -1.19 -21.49
C THR A 430 -24.66 -0.09 -21.10
N ASP A 431 -25.73 -0.33 -20.33
CA ASP A 431 -26.60 0.76 -19.86
C ASP A 431 -27.41 0.40 -18.59
N PHE A 432 -27.54 1.36 -17.67
CA PHE A 432 -28.31 1.26 -16.43
C PHE A 432 -29.81 1.35 -16.72
N ASN A 433 -30.59 0.32 -16.36
CA ASN A 433 -32.07 0.39 -16.38
C ASN A 433 -32.66 -0.16 -15.07
N GLN A 434 -33.40 0.70 -14.35
CA GLN A 434 -34.13 0.37 -13.13
C GLN A 434 -35.46 -0.30 -13.47
N ASP A 435 -35.46 -1.63 -13.61
CA ASP A 435 -36.59 -2.48 -13.24
C ASP A 435 -36.28 -3.95 -13.59
N CYS A 436 -35.89 -4.72 -12.57
CA CYS A 436 -35.93 -6.18 -12.59
C CYS A 436 -36.47 -6.68 -11.24
N SER A 437 -37.65 -6.19 -10.84
CA SER A 437 -38.41 -6.77 -9.74
C SER A 437 -39.38 -7.83 -10.30
N GLY A 438 -38.97 -9.10 -10.22
CA GLY A 438 -39.84 -10.25 -10.42
C GLY A 438 -40.10 -10.94 -9.08
N SER A 439 -41.24 -10.63 -8.48
CA SER A 439 -41.72 -11.11 -7.19
C SER A 439 -41.83 -12.64 -7.11
N SER A 440 -41.33 -13.26 -6.05
CA SER A 440 -42.00 -14.42 -5.45
C SER A 440 -41.71 -14.52 -3.95
N SER A 441 -42.80 -14.59 -3.19
CA SER A 441 -42.90 -14.63 -1.74
C SER A 441 -42.62 -16.02 -1.16
N GLY A 442 -41.92 -16.09 -0.03
CA GLY A 442 -41.84 -17.29 0.79
C GLY A 442 -41.15 -17.05 2.13
N SER A 443 -41.93 -16.81 3.17
CA SER A 443 -41.46 -16.71 4.56
C SER A 443 -41.05 -18.08 5.11
N SER A 444 -39.91 -18.16 5.82
CA SER A 444 -39.77 -19.06 6.98
C SER A 444 -38.55 -18.69 7.84
N ASP A 445 -38.81 -18.55 9.13
CA ASP A 445 -37.83 -18.40 10.21
C ASP A 445 -36.99 -19.66 10.41
N GLY A 446 -35.71 -19.49 10.77
CA GLY A 446 -34.85 -20.60 11.18
C GLY A 446 -33.52 -20.13 11.76
N LYS A 447 -33.42 -20.13 13.10
CA LYS A 447 -32.17 -20.04 13.86
C LYS A 447 -31.21 -21.18 13.48
N GLY A 448 -29.91 -20.87 13.40
CA GLY A 448 -28.86 -21.89 13.46
C GLY A 448 -27.50 -21.37 13.04
N GLY A 449 -26.65 -21.06 14.02
CA GLY A 449 -25.26 -20.68 13.75
C GLY A 449 -24.39 -21.82 13.25
N LYS A 450 -23.24 -21.46 12.69
CA LYS A 450 -21.99 -22.23 12.81
C LYS A 450 -20.78 -21.39 12.41
N ASN A 451 -19.81 -21.44 13.31
CA ASN A 451 -18.40 -21.11 13.15
C ASN A 451 -17.85 -21.51 11.77
N SER A 452 -17.21 -20.56 11.12
CA SER A 452 -16.05 -20.78 10.25
C SER A 452 -14.92 -19.93 10.83
N GLY A 453 -13.79 -20.54 11.15
CA GLY A 453 -12.65 -19.83 11.75
C GLY A 453 -12.10 -18.80 10.77
N SER A 454 -12.33 -17.52 11.05
CA SER A 454 -11.69 -16.41 10.36
C SER A 454 -10.26 -16.25 10.88
N THR A 455 -9.28 -16.51 10.02
CA THR A 455 -7.94 -15.93 10.19
C THR A 455 -8.04 -14.45 9.83
N THR A 456 -7.87 -13.59 10.82
CA THR A 456 -7.90 -12.13 10.67
C THR A 456 -6.76 -11.67 9.75
N GLY A 457 -7.10 -11.13 8.58
CA GLY A 457 -6.14 -10.46 7.70
C GLY A 457 -5.72 -9.10 8.28
N VAL A 458 -4.43 -8.78 8.19
CA VAL A 458 -3.87 -7.47 8.58
C VAL A 458 -3.25 -6.87 7.34
N SER A 459 -3.81 -5.79 6.80
CA SER A 459 -3.20 -5.10 5.65
C SER A 459 -1.79 -4.63 5.98
N ALA A 460 -0.90 -4.84 4.99
CA ALA A 460 0.46 -4.34 4.93
C ALA A 460 0.65 -2.87 5.34
N LEU A 461 -0.35 -2.01 5.13
CA LEU A 461 -0.22 -0.58 5.38
C LEU A 461 -0.73 -0.14 6.77
N ALA A 462 -1.65 -0.90 7.37
CA ALA A 462 -2.10 -0.65 8.74
C ALA A 462 -0.95 -0.71 9.76
N MET A 463 0.15 -1.38 9.40
CA MET A 463 1.33 -1.58 10.24
C MET A 463 2.35 -0.44 10.17
N ALA A 464 2.47 0.27 9.04
CA ALA A 464 3.31 1.46 8.97
C ALA A 464 2.75 2.61 9.84
N LEU A 465 1.42 2.64 10.02
CA LEU A 465 0.73 3.65 10.84
C LEU A 465 0.61 3.25 12.34
N ALA A 466 0.80 1.97 12.68
CA ALA A 466 0.66 1.48 14.06
C ALA A 466 1.88 1.78 14.97
N GLY A 467 3.01 2.24 14.40
CA GLY A 467 4.21 2.61 15.17
C GLY A 467 4.10 3.93 15.96
N GLY A 468 3.05 4.73 15.72
CA GLY A 468 2.94 6.09 16.27
C GLY A 468 1.97 6.30 17.44
N ALA A 469 1.23 5.28 17.88
CA ALA A 469 0.15 5.48 18.85
C ALA A 469 0.13 4.40 19.94
N LEU A 470 1.14 4.41 20.82
CA LEU A 470 1.10 3.61 22.05
C LEU A 470 1.78 4.32 23.22
N PHE A 471 1.30 5.52 23.54
CA PHE A 471 1.31 6.08 24.89
C PHE A 471 0.13 7.02 25.05
N LEU A 472 -0.95 6.51 25.67
CA LEU A 472 -1.93 7.17 26.55
C LEU A 472 -3.20 6.33 26.59
N PHE A 473 -3.15 5.23 27.36
CA PHE A 473 -4.03 4.87 28.48
C PHE A 473 -3.80 3.42 28.89
#